data_AF-A0A959QG93-F1
#
_entry.id   AF-A0A959QG93-F1
#
_cell.length_a   1.000
_cell.length_b   1.000
_cell.length_c   1.000
_cell.angle_alpha   90.00
_cell.angle_beta   90.00
_cell.angle_gamma   90.00
#
_symmetry.space_group_name_H-M   'P 1'
#
loop_
_entity.id
_entity.type
_entity.pdbx_description
1 polymer ?
#
loop_
_entity_poly.entity_id
_entity_poly.type
_entity_poly.pdbx_seq_one_letter_code
_entity_poly.pdbx_strand_id
1 'polypeptide(L)'
;MKTSDILVFLVVFSACTFRFDKTESTFSSTCILYGSPDLVITLYSNGRFEYKMPYVEDINGSWTQIKDTLVLTSERFSAVNPSEAKPANIYNKYTDLEGDKDQFLIKGKKLYAINKNGVSKKCELTKVKIR
;
A
#
# COMPACT_ATOMS: atom_id res chain seq x y z
N MET A 1 -46.94 -16.84 34.55
CA MET A 1 -45.55 -17.31 34.72
C MET A 1 -44.79 -17.00 33.44
N LYS A 2 -43.89 -16.01 33.53
CA LYS A 2 -42.81 -15.57 32.62
C LYS A 2 -43.09 -15.55 31.10
N THR A 3 -43.38 -14.34 30.62
CA THR A 3 -43.06 -13.85 29.27
C THR A 3 -41.57 -14.04 28.99
N SER A 4 -41.25 -14.63 27.84
CA SER A 4 -39.89 -14.90 27.39
C SER A 4 -39.58 -13.95 26.23
N ASP A 5 -39.13 -12.73 26.56
CA ASP A 5 -38.64 -11.76 25.59
C ASP A 5 -37.19 -12.09 25.24
N ILE A 6 -37.00 -12.70 24.07
CA ILE A 6 -35.68 -12.95 23.48
C ILE A 6 -35.17 -11.62 22.91
N LEU A 7 -34.31 -10.96 23.68
CA LEU A 7 -33.62 -9.75 23.26
C LEU A 7 -32.50 -10.12 22.27
N VAL A 8 -32.79 -10.02 20.97
CA VAL A 8 -31.79 -10.18 19.90
C VAL A 8 -30.87 -8.96 19.91
N PHE A 9 -29.70 -9.09 20.54
CA PHE A 9 -28.60 -8.13 20.41
C PHE A 9 -28.05 -8.17 18.98
N LEU A 10 -28.58 -7.31 18.11
CA LEU A 10 -27.96 -6.96 16.83
C LEU A 10 -26.67 -6.19 17.11
N VAL A 11 -25.56 -6.92 17.30
CA VAL A 11 -24.21 -6.34 17.35
C VAL A 11 -23.85 -5.89 15.93
N VAL A 12 -24.20 -4.64 15.60
CA VAL A 12 -23.72 -3.96 14.40
C VAL A 12 -22.24 -3.68 14.61
N PHE A 13 -21.39 -4.61 14.17
CA PHE A 13 -19.96 -4.33 13.95
C PHE A 13 -19.87 -3.29 12.82
N SER A 14 -19.92 -2.02 13.20
CA SER A 14 -19.52 -0.90 12.35
C SER A 14 -18.06 -1.12 11.95
N ALA A 15 -17.85 -1.75 10.80
CA ALA A 15 -16.57 -1.77 10.13
C ALA A 15 -16.30 -0.34 9.66
N CYS A 16 -15.72 0.50 10.52
CA CYS A 16 -15.16 1.78 10.12
C CYS A 16 -14.09 1.50 9.06
N THR A 17 -14.46 1.61 7.78
CA THR A 17 -13.50 1.55 6.68
C THR A 17 -12.60 2.75 6.81
N PHE A 18 -11.33 2.53 7.15
CA PHE A 18 -10.35 3.60 7.27
C PHE A 18 -10.11 4.19 5.89
N ARG A 19 -10.62 5.40 5.64
CA ARG A 19 -10.36 6.16 4.41
C ARG A 19 -9.21 7.12 4.67
N PHE A 20 -8.27 7.20 3.74
CA PHE A 20 -7.36 8.33 3.73
C PHE A 20 -8.19 9.58 3.43
N ASP A 21 -8.17 10.53 4.36
CA ASP A 21 -8.46 11.91 3.98
C ASP A 21 -7.49 12.29 2.86
N LYS A 22 -7.96 13.08 1.87
CA LYS A 22 -7.14 13.59 0.75
C LYS A 22 -6.09 14.62 1.23
N THR A 23 -5.43 14.32 2.34
CA THR A 23 -4.26 15.01 2.88
C THR A 23 -3.02 14.25 2.47
N GLU A 24 -1.94 14.98 2.22
CA GLU A 24 -0.65 14.38 1.91
C GLU A 24 -0.21 13.39 2.99
N SER A 25 0.25 12.22 2.57
CA SER A 25 0.60 11.12 3.47
C SER A 25 1.81 10.36 2.97
N THR A 26 2.87 10.32 3.77
CA THR A 26 4.07 9.53 3.48
C THR A 26 4.10 8.26 4.32
N PHE A 27 4.46 7.15 3.71
CA PHE A 27 4.65 5.84 4.31
C PHE A 27 6.08 5.38 4.06
N SER A 28 6.72 4.84 5.08
CA SER A 28 8.08 4.31 5.00
C SER A 28 8.07 2.86 5.44
N SER A 29 8.74 2.00 4.68
CA SER A 29 8.95 0.62 5.06
C SER A 29 9.77 0.49 6.34
N THR A 30 9.49 -0.59 7.07
CA THR A 30 10.25 -1.02 8.25
C THR A 30 11.52 -1.78 7.87
N CYS A 31 11.58 -2.34 6.66
CA CYS A 31 12.79 -2.99 6.16
C CYS A 31 13.75 -1.95 5.59
N ILE A 32 15.03 -2.16 5.86
CA ILE A 32 16.13 -1.30 5.44
C ILE A 32 16.93 -2.04 4.38
N LEU A 33 17.15 -1.40 3.26
CA LEU A 33 17.96 -1.89 2.16
C LEU A 33 19.04 -0.83 1.88
N TYR A 34 20.31 -1.21 2.06
CA TYR A 34 21.47 -0.32 1.91
C TYR A 34 21.45 0.95 2.80
N GLY A 35 20.93 0.83 4.03
CA GLY A 35 20.93 1.92 5.01
C GLY A 35 19.77 2.91 4.88
N SER A 36 18.89 2.74 3.89
CA SER A 36 17.63 3.48 3.73
C SER A 36 16.42 2.53 3.72
N PRO A 37 15.20 3.02 4.00
CA PRO A 37 13.99 2.22 3.84
C PRO A 37 13.92 1.61 2.43
N ASP A 38 13.53 0.34 2.33
CA ASP A 38 13.45 -0.36 1.04
C ASP A 38 12.35 0.21 0.12
N LEU A 39 11.36 0.88 0.70
CA LEU A 39 10.30 1.61 0.00
C LEU A 39 9.80 2.81 0.82
N VAL A 40 9.66 3.95 0.14
CA VAL A 40 8.92 5.12 0.63
C VAL A 40 7.84 5.50 -0.39
N ILE A 41 6.60 5.66 0.07
CA ILE A 41 5.47 6.10 -0.74
C ILE A 41 4.94 7.42 -0.19
N THR A 42 4.86 8.45 -1.03
CA THR A 42 4.16 9.70 -0.72
C THR A 42 2.89 9.79 -1.55
N LEU A 43 1.74 9.91 -0.89
CA LEU A 43 0.43 10.12 -1.52
C LEU A 43 0.07 11.60 -1.45
N TYR A 44 -0.12 12.24 -2.60
CA TYR A 44 -0.53 13.64 -2.70
C TYR A 44 -2.06 13.78 -2.78
N SER A 45 -2.57 14.91 -2.31
CA SER A 45 -4.01 15.24 -2.27
C SER A 45 -4.70 15.27 -3.64
N ASN A 46 -3.93 15.54 -4.70
CA ASN A 46 -4.37 15.57 -6.09
C ASN A 46 -4.51 14.16 -6.73
N GLY A 47 -4.31 13.08 -5.96
CA GLY A 47 -4.38 11.71 -6.46
C GLY A 47 -3.10 11.21 -7.13
N ARG A 48 -2.00 11.97 -7.05
CA ARG A 48 -0.66 11.54 -7.51
C ARG A 48 0.10 10.86 -6.38
N PHE A 49 1.01 9.95 -6.71
CA PHE A 49 1.99 9.43 -5.74
C PHE A 49 3.42 9.61 -6.24
N GLU A 50 4.35 9.61 -5.30
CA GLU A 50 5.78 9.42 -5.48
C GLU A 50 6.22 8.15 -4.74
N TYR A 51 7.11 7.37 -5.34
CA TYR A 51 7.48 6.02 -4.93
C TYR A 51 8.98 5.84 -5.09
N LYS A 52 9.69 5.68 -3.97
CA LYS A 52 11.15 5.63 -3.92
C LYS A 52 11.62 4.30 -3.39
N MET A 53 12.50 3.66 -4.16
CA MET A 53 13.24 2.48 -3.74
C MET A 53 14.73 2.73 -3.94
N PRO A 54 15.62 2.18 -3.10
CA PRO A 54 17.05 2.29 -3.30
C PRO A 54 17.46 1.80 -4.69
N TYR A 55 18.30 2.59 -5.39
CA TYR A 55 18.85 2.27 -6.71
C TYR A 55 17.83 2.16 -7.86
N VAL A 56 16.60 2.64 -7.64
CA VAL A 56 15.58 2.79 -8.68
C VAL A 56 15.28 4.27 -8.84
N GLU A 57 15.07 4.73 -10.07
CA GLU A 57 14.54 6.08 -10.30
C GLU A 57 13.17 6.23 -9.61
N ASP A 58 12.91 7.41 -9.07
CA ASP A 58 11.64 7.71 -8.41
C ASP A 58 10.47 7.49 -9.38
N ILE A 59 9.51 6.67 -8.95
CA ILE A 59 8.34 6.34 -9.76
C ILE A 59 7.18 7.21 -9.33
N ASN A 60 6.49 7.75 -10.32
CA ASN A 60 5.30 8.56 -10.12
C ASN A 60 4.11 7.94 -10.85
N GLY A 61 2.91 8.23 -10.34
CA GLY A 61 1.69 7.68 -10.91
C GLY A 61 0.43 8.24 -10.26
N SER A 62 -0.67 7.51 -10.38
CA SER A 62 -1.92 7.82 -9.71
C SER A 62 -2.21 6.82 -8.60
N TRP A 63 -2.87 7.29 -7.54
CA TRP A 63 -3.35 6.42 -6.48
C TRP A 63 -4.86 6.55 -6.33
N THR A 64 -5.47 5.44 -5.93
CA THR A 64 -6.86 5.40 -5.51
C THR A 64 -7.00 4.48 -4.31
N GLN A 65 -8.07 4.66 -3.55
CA GLN A 65 -8.42 3.78 -2.46
C GLN A 65 -9.75 3.08 -2.77
N ILE A 66 -9.72 1.76 -2.79
CA ILE A 66 -10.89 0.90 -2.98
C ILE A 66 -11.11 0.15 -1.67
N LYS A 67 -12.13 0.55 -0.90
CA LYS A 67 -12.38 0.02 0.46
C LYS A 67 -11.15 0.16 1.36
N ASP A 68 -10.55 -0.94 1.80
CA ASP A 68 -9.35 -1.02 2.62
C ASP A 68 -8.07 -1.24 1.80
N THR A 69 -8.14 -1.13 0.48
CA THR A 69 -7.01 -1.35 -0.42
C THR A 69 -6.56 -0.03 -1.04
N LEU A 70 -5.30 0.31 -0.85
CA LEU A 70 -4.59 1.32 -1.64
C LEU A 70 -4.14 0.69 -2.94
N VAL A 71 -4.45 1.33 -4.06
CA VAL A 71 -4.01 0.91 -5.40
C VAL A 71 -3.16 2.03 -5.98
N LEU A 72 -1.93 1.68 -6.35
CA LEU A 72 -1.00 2.56 -7.05
C LEU A 72 -0.90 2.10 -8.50
N THR A 73 -1.04 3.01 -9.45
CA THR A 73 -0.95 2.71 -10.89
C THR A 73 0.12 3.58 -11.54
N SER A 74 1.04 2.95 -12.27
CA SER A 74 2.08 3.62 -13.03
C SER A 74 2.55 2.75 -14.20
N GLU A 75 2.73 3.34 -15.38
CA GLU A 75 3.31 2.68 -16.55
C GLU A 75 4.74 2.18 -16.30
N ARG A 76 5.43 2.69 -15.27
CA ARG A 76 6.77 2.23 -14.90
C ARG A 76 6.75 0.89 -14.17
N PHE A 77 5.61 0.50 -13.60
CA PHE A 77 5.43 -0.81 -12.95
C PHE A 77 5.34 -1.96 -13.97
N SER A 78 4.86 -1.71 -15.19
CA SER A 78 4.83 -2.70 -16.27
C SER A 78 6.13 -2.76 -17.08
N ALA A 79 7.02 -1.77 -16.92
CA ALA A 79 8.22 -1.59 -17.74
C ALA A 79 9.42 -2.50 -17.37
N VAL A 80 9.17 -3.74 -16.96
CA VAL A 80 10.25 -4.73 -16.90
C VAL A 80 10.37 -5.35 -18.29
N ASN A 81 11.10 -4.68 -19.19
CA ASN A 81 11.63 -5.35 -20.38
C ASN A 81 12.68 -6.36 -19.90
N PRO A 82 12.46 -7.68 -20.01
CA PRO A 82 13.45 -8.68 -19.58
C PRO A 82 14.76 -8.59 -20.38
N SER A 83 14.74 -7.91 -21.53
CA SER A 83 15.88 -7.67 -22.42
C SER A 83 16.76 -6.49 -22.00
N GLU A 84 16.29 -5.61 -21.11
CA GLU A 84 17.08 -4.53 -20.55
C GLU A 84 17.62 -4.99 -19.21
N ALA A 85 18.80 -5.62 -19.26
CA ALA A 85 19.53 -6.14 -18.11
C ALA A 85 19.86 -5.02 -17.10
N LYS A 86 18.88 -4.63 -16.28
CA LYS A 86 19.16 -4.10 -14.95
C LYS A 86 19.77 -5.25 -14.14
N PRO A 87 20.72 -4.98 -13.24
CA PRO A 87 21.26 -6.02 -12.35
C PRO A 87 20.10 -6.81 -11.73
N ALA A 88 20.26 -8.13 -11.69
CA ALA A 88 19.21 -9.17 -11.72
C ALA A 88 18.02 -9.08 -10.74
N ASN A 89 17.92 -8.05 -9.90
CA ASN A 89 16.94 -7.94 -8.83
C ASN A 89 16.29 -6.55 -8.70
N ILE A 90 16.49 -5.62 -9.64
CA ILE A 90 15.88 -4.29 -9.57
C ILE A 90 14.47 -4.34 -10.18
N TYR A 91 13.50 -4.77 -9.38
CA TYR A 91 12.09 -4.63 -9.71
C TYR A 91 11.70 -3.15 -9.64
N ASN A 92 10.97 -2.66 -10.64
CA ASN A 92 10.40 -1.30 -10.61
C ASN A 92 9.17 -1.22 -9.68
N LYS A 93 8.78 -2.30 -9.01
CA LYS A 93 7.63 -2.33 -8.10
C LYS A 93 7.83 -3.35 -6.99
N TYR A 94 7.06 -3.21 -5.92
CA TYR A 94 7.30 -3.88 -4.64
C TYR A 94 6.44 -5.12 -4.44
N THR A 95 5.34 -5.26 -5.20
CA THR A 95 4.51 -6.47 -5.18
C THR A 95 4.68 -7.29 -6.44
N ASP A 96 4.45 -8.60 -6.34
CA ASP A 96 4.54 -9.55 -7.47
C ASP A 96 3.26 -9.59 -8.35
N LEU A 97 2.36 -8.60 -8.20
CA LEU A 97 1.13 -8.51 -8.98
C LEU A 97 1.44 -8.33 -10.48
N GLU A 98 0.50 -8.69 -11.34
CA GLU A 98 0.64 -8.43 -12.78
C GLU A 98 0.21 -7.02 -13.17
N GLY A 99 0.73 -6.55 -14.30
CA GLY A 99 0.40 -5.26 -14.90
C GLY A 99 1.11 -4.08 -14.25
N ASP A 100 0.49 -2.92 -14.40
CA ASP A 100 0.99 -1.58 -14.11
C ASP A 100 0.61 -1.08 -12.71
N LYS A 101 0.34 -2.01 -11.78
CA LYS A 101 -0.13 -1.69 -10.43
C LYS A 101 0.65 -2.38 -9.32
N ASP A 102 0.65 -1.70 -8.18
CA ASP A 102 0.95 -2.21 -6.85
C ASP A 102 -0.26 -2.01 -5.95
N GLN A 103 -0.45 -2.91 -4.99
CA GLN A 103 -1.59 -2.85 -4.07
C GLN A 103 -1.15 -3.09 -2.64
N PHE A 104 -1.77 -2.36 -1.71
CA PHE A 104 -1.51 -2.46 -0.29
C PHE A 104 -2.81 -2.51 0.51
N LEU A 105 -2.87 -3.42 1.49
CA LEU A 105 -3.93 -3.43 2.48
C LEU A 105 -3.65 -2.33 3.51
N ILE A 106 -4.64 -1.48 3.74
CA ILE A 106 -4.62 -0.40 4.70
C ILE A 106 -5.15 -0.92 6.04
N LYS A 107 -4.36 -0.80 7.11
CA LYS A 107 -4.82 -1.07 8.48
C LYS A 107 -4.34 0.02 9.41
N GLY A 108 -5.21 1.00 9.65
CA GLY A 108 -4.87 2.20 10.43
C GLY A 108 -3.73 2.98 9.77
N LYS A 109 -2.61 3.14 10.48
CA LYS A 109 -1.43 3.88 9.99
C LYS A 109 -0.41 3.00 9.26
N LYS A 110 -0.80 1.80 8.85
CA LYS A 110 0.09 0.81 8.22
C LYS A 110 -0.43 0.38 6.85
N LEU A 111 0.51 0.08 5.96
CA LEU A 111 0.28 -0.54 4.66
C LEU A 111 0.98 -1.91 4.62
N TYR A 112 0.29 -2.91 4.09
CA TYR A 112 0.79 -4.27 3.92
C TYR A 112 0.72 -4.65 2.45
N ALA A 113 1.85 -5.08 1.87
CA ALA A 113 1.91 -5.46 0.47
C ALA A 113 0.93 -6.60 0.15
N ILE A 114 0.13 -6.42 -0.91
CA ILE A 114 -0.74 -7.46 -1.45
C ILE A 114 0.00 -8.10 -2.63
N ASN A 115 0.36 -9.36 -2.47
CA ASN A 115 1.01 -10.19 -3.48
C ASN A 115 0.01 -11.21 -4.06
N LYS A 116 0.39 -11.90 -5.14
CA LYS A 116 -0.36 -13.01 -5.76
C LYS A 116 -0.76 -14.07 -4.73
N ASN A 117 0.12 -14.34 -3.78
CA ASN A 117 -0.09 -15.34 -2.72
C ASN A 117 -0.74 -14.77 -1.44
N GLY A 118 -1.22 -13.51 -1.46
CA GLY A 118 -1.91 -12.86 -0.36
C GLY A 118 -1.14 -11.71 0.28
N VAL A 119 -1.58 -11.30 1.47
CA VAL A 119 -1.06 -10.12 2.18
C VAL A 119 0.23 -10.47 2.93
N SER A 120 1.31 -9.76 2.64
CA SER A 120 2.57 -9.85 3.40
C SER A 120 2.54 -8.91 4.60
N LYS A 121 2.84 -9.47 5.78
CA LYS A 121 3.13 -8.69 7.00
C LYS A 121 4.61 -8.35 7.18
N LYS A 122 5.49 -8.86 6.32
CA LYS A 122 6.92 -8.53 6.34
C LYS A 122 7.12 -7.17 5.69
N CYS A 123 8.08 -6.40 6.21
CA CYS A 123 8.44 -5.10 5.65
C CYS A 123 7.22 -4.19 5.47
N GLU A 124 6.36 -4.12 6.49
CA GLU A 124 5.19 -3.24 6.41
C GLU A 124 5.64 -1.79 6.31
N LEU A 125 4.81 -0.95 5.67
CA LEU A 125 5.05 0.49 5.66
C LEU A 125 4.23 1.16 6.75
N THR A 126 4.83 2.14 7.40
CA THR A 126 4.23 2.91 8.48
C THR A 126 4.12 4.37 8.10
N LYS A 127 2.98 5.01 8.43
CA LYS A 127 2.75 6.43 8.15
C LYS A 127 3.77 7.26 8.94
N VAL A 128 4.59 8.03 8.24
CA VAL A 128 5.57 8.94 8.82
C VAL A 128 4.88 10.27 9.12
N LYS A 129 5.22 10.88 10.26
CA LYS A 129 4.81 12.26 10.54
C LYS A 129 5.77 13.19 9.82
N ILE A 130 5.28 13.95 8.86
CA ILE A 130 6.00 15.11 8.33
C ILE A 130 6.05 16.13 9.48
N ARG A 131 7.24 16.52 9.90
CA ARG A 131 7.47 17.54 10.95
C ARG A 131 7.47 18.92 10.32
#